data_AF-A0A1F5IV20-F1
#
_entry.id   AF-A0A1F5IV20-F1
#
_cell.length_a   1.000
_cell.length_b   1.000
_cell.length_c   1.000
_cell.angle_alpha   90.00
_cell.angle_beta   90.00
_cell.angle_gamma   90.00
#
_symmetry.space_group_name_H-M   'P 1'
#
loop_
_entity.id
_entity.type
_entity.pdbx_description
1 polymer ?
#
loop_
_entity_poly.entity_id
_entity_poly.type
_entity_poly.pdbx_seq_one_letter_code
_entity_poly.pdbx_strand_id
1 'polypeptide(L)'
;MNSVTKYLPLMIFLLVTLAFRHLEANAQTYLPVGPQTNVPVDAVTGGGWTECYRDTYNIAMDANTVLSSCPGELLMLSCRPTGSDTLTLLAQGLRSDVTFDTGVNSNLVHDANGVGWYFNNTGDGKFGQSWGFIREGDSINKNNCDVANVDANDERLCWHLNGDNGYRCGATQNIFDDSYERIVYTGRGERAIPTLSEWGLIAMAGLMGIVGFIVIRRRKVAA
;
A
#
# COMPACT_ATOMS: atom_id res chain seq x y z
N MET A 1 12.34 33.66 45.46
CA MET A 1 12.28 32.28 44.93
C MET A 1 11.04 32.16 44.06
N ASN A 2 11.21 32.26 42.74
CA ASN A 2 10.10 32.47 41.80
C ASN A 2 9.34 31.16 41.53
N SER A 3 8.01 31.23 41.67
CA SER A 3 7.02 30.16 41.48
C SER A 3 7.25 29.30 40.23
N VAL A 4 7.81 29.89 39.16
CA VAL A 4 8.14 29.24 37.88
C VAL A 4 9.13 28.07 38.02
N THR A 5 10.04 28.10 39.00
CA THR A 5 11.03 27.01 39.19
C THR A 5 10.46 25.75 39.83
N LYS A 6 9.32 25.82 40.52
CA LYS A 6 8.68 24.65 41.16
C LYS A 6 7.90 23.78 40.18
N TYR A 7 7.39 24.34 39.09
CA TYR A 7 6.52 23.63 38.15
C TYR A 7 7.22 23.10 36.89
N LEU A 8 8.49 23.46 36.69
CA LEU A 8 9.30 23.01 35.56
C LEU A 8 9.39 21.47 35.41
N PRO A 9 9.61 20.66 36.47
CA PRO A 9 9.64 19.20 36.32
C PRO A 9 8.24 18.61 36.01
N LEU A 10 7.17 19.25 36.48
CA LEU A 10 5.79 18.81 36.23
C LEU A 10 5.37 19.11 34.77
N MET A 11 5.76 20.26 34.22
CA MET A 11 5.52 20.58 32.80
C MET A 11 6.31 19.70 31.83
N ILE A 12 7.55 19.31 32.18
CA ILE A 12 8.34 18.39 31.35
C ILE A 12 7.70 16.99 31.34
N PHE A 13 7.23 16.48 32.48
CA PHE A 13 6.49 15.21 32.54
C PHE A 13 5.17 15.25 31.75
N LEU A 14 4.45 16.38 31.79
CA LEU A 14 3.21 16.57 31.02
C LEU A 14 3.48 16.61 29.51
N LEU A 15 4.54 17.32 29.06
CA LEU A 15 4.96 17.39 27.66
C LEU A 15 5.45 16.04 27.12
N VAL A 16 6.19 15.27 27.92
CA VAL A 16 6.67 13.93 27.52
C VAL A 16 5.49 12.97 27.38
N THR A 17 4.51 12.97 28.29
CA THR A 17 3.34 12.08 28.20
C THR A 17 2.34 12.46 27.09
N LEU A 18 2.22 13.74 26.74
CA LEU A 18 1.43 14.20 25.59
C LEU A 18 2.06 13.86 24.24
N ALA A 19 3.39 13.76 24.16
CA ALA A 19 4.09 13.36 22.92
C ALA A 19 3.92 11.87 22.56
N PHE A 20 3.61 11.01 23.53
CA PHE A 20 3.43 9.56 23.30
C PHE A 20 2.02 9.14 22.90
N ARG A 21 1.00 10.02 22.99
CA ARG A 21 -0.40 9.63 22.74
C ARG A 21 -0.82 9.58 21.27
N HIS A 22 0.06 9.92 20.33
CA HIS A 22 -0.30 10.01 18.90
C HIS A 22 0.61 9.22 17.95
N LEU A 23 1.35 8.23 18.47
CA LEU A 23 2.15 7.32 17.62
C LEU A 23 1.62 5.89 17.59
N GLU A 24 0.31 5.68 17.71
CA GLU A 24 -0.27 4.45 17.16
C GLU A 24 -0.35 4.61 15.64
N ALA A 25 0.80 4.38 15.02
CA ALA A 25 0.82 3.86 13.68
C ALA A 25 0.09 2.51 13.71
N ASN A 26 -1.16 2.45 13.24
CA ASN A 26 -1.74 1.16 12.85
C ASN A 26 -0.86 0.61 11.73
N ALA A 27 0.09 -0.25 12.11
CA ALA A 27 0.93 -0.98 11.18
C ALA A 27 0.05 -2.00 10.47
N GLN A 28 0.35 -2.26 9.21
CA GLN A 28 -0.34 -3.27 8.42
C GLN A 28 -0.12 -4.64 9.08
N THR A 29 -1.19 -5.32 9.50
CA THR A 29 -1.11 -6.66 10.13
C THR A 29 -1.49 -7.78 9.17
N TYR A 30 -2.29 -7.48 8.14
CA TYR A 30 -2.59 -8.38 7.04
C TYR A 30 -1.67 -8.08 5.85
N LEU A 31 -0.62 -8.87 5.68
CA LEU A 31 0.38 -8.73 4.60
C LEU A 31 0.55 -10.06 3.86
N PRO A 32 -0.44 -10.49 3.05
CA PRO A 32 -0.33 -11.75 2.32
C PRO A 32 0.81 -11.71 1.28
N VAL A 33 1.38 -12.89 1.04
CA VAL A 33 2.36 -13.16 -0.03
C VAL A 33 1.65 -13.95 -1.12
N GLY A 34 1.78 -13.50 -2.36
CA GLY A 34 1.06 -14.05 -3.50
C GLY A 34 -0.43 -13.69 -3.53
N PRO A 35 -1.12 -14.05 -4.62
CA PRO A 35 -2.56 -13.87 -4.73
C PRO A 35 -3.33 -14.65 -3.64
N GLN A 36 -4.41 -14.07 -3.13
CA GLN A 36 -5.30 -14.70 -2.15
C GLN A 36 -6.73 -14.71 -2.70
N THR A 37 -7.42 -15.83 -2.54
CA THR A 37 -8.81 -15.98 -2.98
C THR A 37 -9.77 -16.03 -1.78
N ASN A 38 -11.03 -15.64 -2.00
CA ASN A 38 -12.12 -15.74 -1.02
C ASN A 38 -11.83 -15.05 0.34
N VAL A 39 -11.31 -13.82 0.28
CA VAL A 39 -10.91 -13.08 1.49
C VAL A 39 -12.03 -12.14 1.95
N PRO A 40 -12.50 -12.22 3.21
CA PRO A 40 -13.46 -11.26 3.74
C PRO A 40 -12.91 -9.83 3.73
N VAL A 41 -13.73 -8.86 3.35
CA VAL A 41 -13.34 -7.44 3.31
C VAL A 41 -12.89 -6.94 4.69
N ASP A 42 -13.54 -7.42 5.75
CA ASP A 42 -13.18 -7.10 7.14
C ASP A 42 -11.79 -7.60 7.53
N ALA A 43 -11.29 -8.68 6.91
CA ALA A 43 -9.91 -9.12 7.15
C ALA A 43 -8.90 -8.14 6.55
N VAL A 44 -9.23 -7.51 5.42
CA VAL A 44 -8.39 -6.50 4.76
C VAL A 44 -8.41 -5.19 5.55
N THR A 45 -9.60 -4.65 5.83
CA THR A 45 -9.75 -3.36 6.52
C THR A 45 -9.33 -3.45 7.99
N GLY A 46 -9.74 -4.50 8.70
CA GLY A 46 -9.26 -4.82 10.05
C GLY A 46 -7.76 -5.14 10.08
N GLY A 47 -7.20 -5.57 8.95
CA GLY A 47 -5.78 -5.78 8.74
C GLY A 47 -4.96 -4.51 8.60
N GLY A 48 -5.58 -3.32 8.56
CA GLY A 48 -4.94 -2.01 8.47
C GLY A 48 -4.98 -1.36 7.08
N TRP A 49 -5.60 -2.00 6.09
CA TRP A 49 -5.67 -1.48 4.72
C TRP A 49 -6.78 -0.45 4.59
N THR A 50 -6.51 0.65 3.87
CA THR A 50 -7.53 1.67 3.58
C THR A 50 -7.99 1.54 2.14
N GLU A 51 -9.29 1.40 1.91
CA GLU A 51 -9.84 1.50 0.56
C GLU A 51 -9.65 2.93 0.04
N CYS A 52 -9.08 3.06 -1.15
CA CYS A 52 -8.76 4.36 -1.74
C CYS A 52 -9.33 4.54 -3.15
N TYR A 53 -9.76 3.46 -3.80
CA TYR A 53 -10.43 3.51 -5.09
C TYR A 53 -11.35 2.30 -5.26
N ARG A 54 -12.50 2.54 -5.87
CA ARG A 54 -13.49 1.53 -6.25
C ARG A 54 -14.24 2.00 -7.47
N ASP A 55 -14.43 1.12 -8.44
CA ASP A 55 -15.36 1.30 -9.55
C ASP A 55 -15.84 -0.05 -10.08
N THR A 56 -16.96 -0.05 -10.78
CA THR A 56 -17.49 -1.24 -11.45
C THR A 56 -16.73 -1.56 -12.75
N TYR A 57 -16.88 -2.78 -13.25
CA TYR A 57 -16.20 -3.24 -14.46
C TYR A 57 -16.82 -2.64 -15.74
N ASN A 58 -17.97 -1.97 -15.69
CA ASN A 58 -18.56 -1.24 -16.83
C ASN A 58 -17.98 0.16 -17.07
N ILE A 59 -16.99 0.56 -16.28
CA ILE A 59 -16.35 1.88 -16.37
C ILE A 59 -14.94 1.72 -16.94
N ALA A 60 -14.56 2.58 -17.89
CA ALA A 60 -13.19 2.71 -18.35
C ALA A 60 -12.33 3.36 -17.25
N MET A 61 -11.25 2.71 -16.85
CA MET A 61 -10.40 3.15 -15.74
C MET A 61 -9.14 3.84 -16.25
N ASP A 62 -8.80 4.99 -15.66
CA ASP A 62 -7.50 5.64 -15.80
C ASP A 62 -6.61 5.30 -14.60
N ALA A 63 -5.49 4.60 -14.84
CA ALA A 63 -4.55 4.23 -13.80
C ALA A 63 -3.97 5.45 -13.06
N ASN A 64 -3.80 6.61 -13.72
CA ASN A 64 -3.28 7.80 -13.04
C ASN A 64 -4.25 8.32 -11.98
N THR A 65 -5.56 8.28 -12.29
CA THR A 65 -6.62 8.60 -11.33
C THR A 65 -6.54 7.68 -10.11
N VAL A 66 -6.46 6.35 -10.31
CA VAL A 66 -6.30 5.37 -9.21
C VAL A 66 -5.06 5.67 -8.37
N LEU A 67 -3.91 5.85 -9.03
CA LEU A 67 -2.63 6.11 -8.37
C LEU A 67 -2.62 7.43 -7.59
N SER A 68 -3.37 8.44 -8.04
CA SER A 68 -3.52 9.70 -7.32
C SER A 68 -4.39 9.56 -6.07
N SER A 69 -5.46 8.76 -6.14
CA SER A 69 -6.35 8.48 -5.01
C SER A 69 -5.74 7.54 -3.97
N CYS A 70 -4.80 6.70 -4.40
CA CYS A 70 -4.13 5.69 -3.58
C CYS A 70 -2.64 6.02 -3.38
N PRO A 71 -2.25 7.02 -2.56
CA PRO A 71 -0.86 7.52 -2.51
C PRO A 71 0.11 6.70 -1.64
N GLY A 72 -0.34 5.63 -0.98
CA GLY A 72 0.52 4.85 -0.07
C GLY A 72 1.64 4.08 -0.79
N GLU A 73 2.58 3.61 0.02
CA GLU A 73 3.75 2.85 -0.42
C GLU A 73 3.41 1.40 -0.78
N LEU A 74 2.33 0.87 -0.19
CA LEU A 74 1.76 -0.42 -0.54
C LEU A 74 0.46 -0.23 -1.30
N LEU A 75 0.27 -1.06 -2.32
CA LEU A 75 -0.98 -1.17 -3.06
C LEU A 75 -1.48 -2.61 -2.99
N MET A 76 -2.80 -2.76 -2.88
CA MET A 76 -3.48 -4.03 -3.04
C MET A 76 -4.51 -3.89 -4.15
N LEU A 77 -4.35 -4.67 -5.20
CA LEU A 77 -5.33 -4.77 -6.28
C LEU A 77 -6.28 -5.92 -5.96
N SER A 78 -7.59 -5.69 -6.10
CA SER A 78 -8.59 -6.70 -5.78
C SER A 78 -9.86 -6.56 -6.61
N CYS A 79 -10.67 -7.61 -6.60
CA CYS A 79 -11.94 -7.63 -7.29
C CYS A 79 -12.96 -8.54 -6.59
N ARG A 80 -14.24 -8.28 -6.84
CA ARG A 80 -15.36 -9.07 -6.31
C ARG A 80 -16.66 -8.84 -7.11
N PRO A 81 -17.66 -9.72 -6.99
CA PRO A 81 -19.02 -9.39 -7.38
C PRO A 81 -19.49 -8.12 -6.66
N THR A 82 -20.17 -7.23 -7.38
CA THR A 82 -20.58 -5.93 -6.85
C THR A 82 -21.40 -6.08 -5.58
N GLY A 83 -20.95 -5.44 -4.50
CA GLY A 83 -21.61 -5.46 -3.20
C GLY A 83 -21.33 -6.71 -2.33
N SER A 84 -20.50 -7.66 -2.78
CA SER A 84 -20.08 -8.81 -1.97
C SER A 84 -19.21 -8.39 -0.78
N ASP A 85 -19.42 -8.97 0.41
CA ASP A 85 -18.52 -8.76 1.57
C ASP A 85 -17.25 -9.62 1.51
N THR A 86 -17.08 -10.40 0.45
CA THR A 86 -15.91 -11.25 0.19
C THR A 86 -15.26 -10.85 -1.12
N LEU A 87 -13.95 -10.59 -1.06
CA LEU A 87 -13.09 -10.42 -2.22
C LEU A 87 -12.87 -11.76 -2.90
N THR A 88 -13.16 -11.84 -4.19
CA THR A 88 -12.87 -13.04 -4.99
C THR A 88 -11.38 -13.27 -5.05
N LEU A 89 -10.63 -12.20 -5.29
CA LEU A 89 -9.19 -12.23 -5.50
C LEU A 89 -8.57 -10.91 -5.05
N LEU A 90 -7.40 -10.99 -4.42
CA LEU A 90 -6.53 -9.86 -4.14
C LEU A 90 -5.06 -10.25 -4.23
N ALA A 91 -4.20 -9.29 -4.48
CA ALA A 91 -2.76 -9.39 -4.27
C ALA A 91 -2.22 -8.03 -3.83
N GLN A 92 -1.14 -8.02 -3.06
CA GLN A 92 -0.52 -6.79 -2.57
C GLN A 92 0.98 -6.77 -2.79
N GLY A 93 1.54 -5.58 -2.92
CA GLY A 93 2.98 -5.36 -3.05
C GLY A 93 3.37 -3.90 -2.86
N LEU A 94 4.67 -3.63 -2.95
CA LEU A 94 5.17 -2.26 -3.02
C LEU A 94 4.60 -1.58 -4.26
N ARG A 95 4.23 -0.32 -4.13
CA ARG A 95 3.75 0.50 -5.23
C ARG A 95 4.66 0.40 -6.45
N SER A 96 5.98 0.44 -6.24
CA SER A 96 6.98 0.33 -7.31
C SER A 96 6.93 -1.00 -8.07
N ASP A 97 6.56 -2.09 -7.41
CA ASP A 97 6.42 -3.41 -8.02
C ASP A 97 5.08 -3.54 -8.74
N VAL A 98 4.00 -3.12 -8.07
CA VAL A 98 2.62 -3.17 -8.60
C VAL A 98 2.46 -2.31 -9.85
N THR A 99 3.26 -1.24 -9.98
CA THR A 99 3.27 -0.34 -11.15
C THR A 99 4.54 -0.47 -12.00
N PHE A 100 5.27 -1.58 -11.90
CA PHE A 100 6.46 -1.79 -12.72
C PHE A 100 6.06 -1.90 -14.19
N ASP A 101 6.60 -1.02 -15.04
CA ASP A 101 6.27 -1.00 -16.47
C ASP A 101 6.87 -2.21 -17.19
N THR A 102 6.00 -3.11 -17.63
CA THR A 102 6.35 -4.32 -18.40
C THR A 102 6.22 -4.11 -19.92
N GLY A 103 5.81 -2.91 -20.35
CA GLY A 103 5.59 -2.55 -21.73
C GLY A 103 4.55 -3.42 -22.44
N VAL A 104 4.70 -3.55 -23.76
CA VAL A 104 3.74 -4.26 -24.64
C VAL A 104 4.03 -5.76 -24.77
N ASN A 105 5.01 -6.30 -24.04
CA ASN A 105 5.37 -7.72 -24.16
C ASN A 105 4.26 -8.59 -23.53
N SER A 106 3.63 -9.44 -24.33
CA SER A 106 2.50 -10.27 -23.92
C SER A 106 2.83 -11.21 -22.76
N ASN A 107 4.10 -11.60 -22.60
CA ASN A 107 4.51 -12.66 -21.68
C ASN A 107 5.44 -12.18 -20.54
N LEU A 108 5.74 -10.89 -20.47
CA LEU A 108 6.62 -10.32 -19.43
C LEU A 108 5.83 -9.97 -18.15
N VAL A 109 6.37 -10.33 -17.00
CA VAL A 109 5.91 -9.88 -15.68
C VAL A 109 7.10 -9.40 -14.86
N HIS A 110 6.82 -8.66 -13.79
CA HIS A 110 7.75 -8.30 -12.72
C HIS A 110 7.40 -9.10 -11.47
N ASP A 111 8.26 -10.06 -11.12
CA ASP A 111 8.02 -10.94 -9.98
C ASP A 111 8.43 -10.26 -8.67
N ALA A 112 7.46 -10.11 -7.76
CA ALA A 112 7.69 -9.58 -6.42
C ALA A 112 6.59 -10.04 -5.45
N ASN A 113 6.99 -10.39 -4.23
CA ASN A 113 6.07 -10.80 -3.16
C ASN A 113 5.15 -11.98 -3.54
N GLY A 114 5.65 -12.97 -4.30
CA GLY A 114 4.86 -14.13 -4.73
C GLY A 114 3.88 -13.85 -5.89
N VAL A 115 4.01 -12.68 -6.53
CA VAL A 115 3.09 -12.19 -7.57
C VAL A 115 3.89 -11.80 -8.81
N GLY A 116 3.42 -12.24 -9.98
CA GLY A 116 3.89 -11.74 -11.27
C GLY A 116 3.08 -10.51 -11.68
N TRP A 117 3.61 -9.32 -11.39
CA TRP A 117 2.95 -8.05 -11.70
C TRP A 117 3.10 -7.67 -13.15
N TYR A 118 2.09 -7.00 -13.72
CA TYR A 118 2.25 -6.34 -15.00
C TYR A 118 1.44 -5.05 -15.02
N PHE A 119 2.08 -4.02 -15.56
CA PHE A 119 1.52 -2.71 -15.74
C PHE A 119 2.06 -2.12 -17.04
N ASN A 120 1.19 -1.48 -17.81
CA ASN A 120 1.56 -0.70 -18.98
C ASN A 120 0.52 0.41 -19.20
N ASN A 121 0.90 1.65 -18.89
CA ASN A 121 0.04 2.84 -18.97
C ASN A 121 0.63 3.89 -19.95
N THR A 122 1.03 3.47 -21.15
CA THR A 122 1.62 4.39 -22.15
C THR A 122 0.66 5.47 -22.66
N GLY A 123 -0.64 5.34 -22.41
CA GLY A 123 -1.65 6.37 -22.74
C GLY A 123 -1.90 6.60 -24.23
N ASP A 124 -1.28 5.80 -25.11
CA ASP A 124 -1.39 5.95 -26.57
C ASP A 124 -2.51 5.11 -27.21
N GLY A 125 -3.41 4.53 -26.39
CA GLY A 125 -4.52 3.68 -26.83
C GLY A 125 -4.12 2.40 -27.59
N LYS A 126 -2.86 1.97 -27.49
CA LYS A 126 -2.34 0.82 -28.26
C LYS A 126 -2.49 -0.50 -27.51
N PHE A 127 -2.26 -1.59 -28.26
CA PHE A 127 -2.27 -2.95 -27.74
C PHE A 127 -1.33 -3.14 -26.55
N GLY A 128 -1.74 -3.98 -25.59
CA GLY A 128 -0.92 -4.33 -24.43
C GLY A 128 -1.06 -3.41 -23.21
N GLN A 129 -1.94 -2.41 -23.25
CA GLN A 129 -2.21 -1.54 -22.10
C GLN A 129 -3.15 -2.22 -21.09
N SER A 130 -2.56 -2.75 -20.03
CA SER A 130 -3.29 -3.43 -18.98
C SER A 130 -2.60 -3.29 -17.63
N TRP A 131 -3.36 -3.51 -16.58
CA TRP A 131 -2.87 -3.61 -15.21
C TRP A 131 -3.42 -4.86 -14.56
N GLY A 132 -2.56 -5.63 -13.93
CA GLY A 132 -2.99 -6.81 -13.22
C GLY A 132 -1.85 -7.63 -12.67
N PHE A 133 -2.17 -8.88 -12.38
CA PHE A 133 -1.23 -9.84 -11.85
C PHE A 133 -1.64 -11.28 -12.11
N ILE A 134 -0.66 -12.16 -11.98
CA ILE A 134 -0.79 -13.61 -11.90
C ILE A 134 -0.01 -14.12 -10.67
N ARG A 135 -0.17 -15.39 -10.31
CA ARG A 135 0.76 -16.04 -9.37
C ARG A 135 2.17 -16.05 -9.97
N GLU A 136 3.19 -15.76 -9.16
CA GLU A 136 4.60 -15.84 -9.59
C GLU A 136 4.91 -17.22 -10.19
N GLY A 137 5.57 -17.24 -11.35
CA GLY A 137 5.92 -18.46 -12.09
C GLY A 137 4.84 -19.01 -13.03
N ASP A 138 3.61 -18.48 -13.00
CA ASP A 138 2.57 -18.87 -13.95
C ASP A 138 2.83 -18.32 -15.36
N SER A 139 2.28 -19.00 -16.37
CA SER A 139 2.30 -18.52 -17.74
C SER A 139 1.24 -17.43 -17.95
N ILE A 140 1.57 -16.37 -18.71
CA ILE A 140 0.64 -15.29 -19.05
C ILE A 140 0.57 -15.09 -20.57
N ASN A 141 -0.58 -14.62 -21.06
CA ASN A 141 -0.72 -14.14 -22.43
C ASN A 141 -1.55 -12.86 -22.44
N LYS A 142 -0.87 -11.71 -22.41
CA LYS A 142 -1.48 -10.38 -22.48
C LYS A 142 -1.68 -9.99 -23.95
N ASN A 143 -2.94 -10.00 -24.40
CA ASN A 143 -3.34 -9.28 -25.61
C ASN A 143 -3.53 -7.80 -25.25
N ASN A 144 -4.79 -7.39 -25.02
CA ASN A 144 -5.11 -6.14 -24.28
C ASN A 144 -5.39 -6.40 -22.80
N CYS A 145 -5.48 -7.67 -22.42
CA CYS A 145 -5.52 -8.18 -21.05
C CYS A 145 -5.07 -9.65 -21.04
N ASP A 146 -4.90 -10.26 -19.86
CA ASP A 146 -4.55 -11.67 -19.69
C ASP A 146 -5.69 -12.62 -20.09
N VAL A 147 -5.57 -13.21 -21.28
CA VAL A 147 -6.53 -14.18 -21.84
C VAL A 147 -6.15 -15.63 -21.55
N ALA A 148 -5.05 -15.88 -20.83
CA ALA A 148 -4.60 -17.23 -20.57
C ALA A 148 -5.59 -17.99 -19.66
N ASN A 149 -5.77 -19.28 -19.91
CA ASN A 149 -6.64 -20.15 -19.13
C ASN A 149 -5.88 -21.40 -18.67
N VAL A 150 -4.78 -21.16 -17.96
CA VAL A 150 -3.78 -22.17 -17.55
C VAL A 150 -3.34 -21.91 -16.11
N ASP A 151 -2.60 -22.86 -15.53
CA ASP A 151 -1.98 -22.77 -14.21
C ASP A 151 -2.98 -22.37 -13.10
N ALA A 152 -2.62 -21.46 -12.19
CA ALA A 152 -3.47 -20.95 -11.12
C ALA A 152 -4.53 -19.99 -11.67
N ASN A 153 -5.46 -20.53 -12.45
CA ASN A 153 -6.36 -19.73 -13.26
C ASN A 153 -7.31 -18.81 -12.44
N ASP A 154 -7.58 -19.19 -11.19
CA ASP A 154 -8.35 -18.44 -10.20
C ASP A 154 -7.55 -17.32 -9.52
N GLU A 155 -6.24 -17.23 -9.75
CA GLU A 155 -5.33 -16.25 -9.14
C GLU A 155 -4.82 -15.19 -10.13
N ARG A 156 -5.69 -14.82 -11.08
CA ARG A 156 -5.37 -13.92 -12.18
C ARG A 156 -6.31 -12.73 -12.18
N LEU A 157 -5.77 -11.52 -12.23
CA LEU A 157 -6.55 -10.28 -12.28
C LEU A 157 -6.07 -9.46 -13.46
N CYS A 158 -7.00 -8.91 -14.25
CA CYS A 158 -6.63 -8.04 -15.35
C CYS A 158 -7.67 -6.96 -15.62
N TRP A 159 -7.18 -5.72 -15.77
CA TRP A 159 -7.96 -4.56 -16.18
C TRP A 159 -7.34 -3.93 -17.42
N HIS A 160 -8.18 -3.51 -18.35
CA HIS A 160 -7.76 -2.73 -19.49
C HIS A 160 -7.40 -1.30 -19.07
N LEU A 161 -6.40 -0.72 -19.75
CA LEU A 161 -6.00 0.70 -19.60
C LEU A 161 -6.11 1.50 -20.91
N ASN A 162 -6.56 0.89 -22.00
CA ASN A 162 -6.72 1.49 -23.34
C ASN A 162 -8.08 2.16 -23.58
N GLY A 163 -8.82 2.49 -22.52
CA GLY A 163 -10.18 3.05 -22.61
C GLY A 163 -11.29 2.02 -22.69
N ASP A 164 -10.96 0.73 -22.62
CA ASP A 164 -11.92 -0.36 -22.40
C ASP A 164 -12.28 -0.49 -20.91
N ASN A 165 -13.28 -1.34 -20.65
CA ASN A 165 -13.86 -1.66 -19.36
C ASN A 165 -12.95 -2.57 -18.50
N GLY A 166 -13.47 -3.16 -17.43
CA GLY A 166 -12.79 -4.26 -16.75
C GLY A 166 -12.66 -5.51 -17.66
N TYR A 167 -11.98 -6.56 -17.18
CA TYR A 167 -11.85 -7.79 -17.96
C TYR A 167 -11.91 -9.07 -17.13
N ARG A 168 -11.06 -9.17 -16.09
CA ARG A 168 -10.84 -10.43 -15.40
C ARG A 168 -10.73 -10.30 -13.88
N CYS A 169 -11.45 -11.17 -13.20
CA CYS A 169 -11.40 -11.38 -11.77
C CYS A 169 -11.31 -12.88 -11.45
N GLY A 170 -10.10 -13.37 -11.16
CA GLY A 170 -9.82 -14.79 -10.98
C GLY A 170 -10.07 -15.58 -12.26
N ALA A 171 -10.82 -16.68 -12.15
CA ALA A 171 -11.17 -17.53 -13.29
C ALA A 171 -12.26 -16.91 -14.19
N THR A 172 -12.98 -15.89 -13.72
CA THR A 172 -14.02 -15.21 -14.49
C THR A 172 -13.40 -14.17 -15.41
N GLN A 173 -13.65 -14.30 -16.71
CA GLN A 173 -13.15 -13.41 -17.78
C GLN A 173 -14.32 -12.76 -18.54
N ASN A 174 -14.01 -11.82 -19.43
CA ASN A 174 -14.97 -11.10 -20.27
C ASN A 174 -16.02 -10.32 -19.45
N ILE A 175 -15.57 -9.71 -18.35
CA ILE A 175 -16.44 -8.94 -17.46
C ILE A 175 -16.43 -7.47 -17.89
N PHE A 176 -17.50 -7.03 -18.56
CA PHE A 176 -17.61 -5.67 -19.09
C PHE A 176 -18.83 -4.90 -18.57
N ASP A 177 -19.50 -5.45 -17.54
CA ASP A 177 -20.71 -4.92 -16.93
C ASP A 177 -20.48 -4.52 -15.46
N ASP A 178 -21.55 -4.20 -14.75
CA ASP A 178 -21.52 -3.80 -13.33
C ASP A 178 -21.65 -5.00 -12.37
N SER A 179 -21.54 -6.25 -12.85
CA SER A 179 -21.65 -7.43 -12.00
C SER A 179 -20.42 -7.64 -11.11
N TYR A 180 -19.27 -7.07 -11.49
CA TYR A 180 -18.06 -7.01 -10.67
C TYR A 180 -17.58 -5.59 -10.46
N GLU A 181 -16.86 -5.40 -9.37
CA GLU A 181 -16.16 -4.18 -9.03
C GLU A 181 -14.68 -4.45 -8.77
N ARG A 182 -13.86 -3.45 -9.12
CA ARG A 182 -12.44 -3.42 -8.85
C ARG A 182 -12.23 -2.53 -7.65
N ILE A 183 -11.41 -2.96 -6.71
CA ILE A 183 -11.15 -2.23 -5.48
C ILE A 183 -9.64 -2.18 -5.29
N VAL A 184 -9.14 -0.98 -5.02
CA VAL A 184 -7.74 -0.79 -4.64
C VAL A 184 -7.70 -0.31 -3.20
N TYR A 185 -6.88 -1.01 -2.42
CA TYR A 185 -6.53 -0.58 -1.08
C TYR A 185 -5.10 -0.06 -1.07
N THR A 186 -4.85 0.89 -0.17
CA THR A 186 -3.52 1.42 0.09
C THR A 186 -3.14 1.19 1.53
N GLY A 187 -1.89 0.76 1.71
CA GLY A 187 -1.25 0.59 2.99
C GLY A 187 -0.11 1.59 3.12
N ARG A 188 0.24 1.93 4.36
CA ARG A 188 1.55 2.51 4.62
C ARG A 188 2.52 1.32 4.60
N GLY A 189 3.63 1.43 3.85
CA GLY A 189 4.75 0.52 4.06
C GLY A 189 5.15 0.59 5.54
N GLU A 190 5.86 -0.41 6.03
CA GLU A 190 6.40 -0.33 7.38
C GLU A 190 7.08 1.03 7.52
N ARG A 191 6.48 1.94 8.31
CA ARG A 191 7.14 3.19 8.66
C ARG A 191 8.46 2.73 9.20
N ALA A 192 9.56 3.08 8.53
CA ALA A 192 10.89 2.80 9.01
C ALA A 192 10.89 3.18 10.49
N ILE A 193 10.87 2.17 11.37
CA ILE A 193 11.20 2.39 12.76
C ILE A 193 12.58 3.02 12.63
N PRO A 194 12.82 4.24 13.17
CA PRO A 194 14.14 4.83 13.13
C PRO A 194 15.10 3.73 13.51
N THR A 195 16.06 3.41 12.65
CA THR A 195 16.94 2.27 12.95
C THR A 195 17.60 2.54 14.30
N LEU A 196 18.11 1.51 15.01
CA LEU A 196 18.74 1.68 16.32
C LEU A 196 19.74 2.86 16.37
N SER A 197 20.36 3.22 15.24
CA SER A 197 21.23 4.38 15.08
C SER A 197 20.52 5.74 15.20
N GLU A 198 19.29 5.89 14.70
CA GLU A 198 18.50 7.12 14.79
C GLU A 198 17.90 7.32 16.18
N TRP A 199 17.43 6.24 16.83
CA TRP A 199 17.11 6.30 18.27
C TRP A 199 18.34 6.62 19.10
N GLY A 200 19.51 6.10 18.71
CA GLY A 200 20.80 6.48 19.26
C GLY A 200 21.06 7.99 19.12
N LEU A 201 20.84 8.57 17.95
CA LEU A 201 21.02 10.01 17.72
C LEU A 201 20.05 10.86 18.55
N ILE A 202 18.77 10.46 18.65
CA ILE A 202 17.77 11.17 19.45
C ILE A 202 18.13 11.09 20.95
N ALA A 203 18.52 9.91 21.45
CA ALA A 203 18.95 9.74 22.84
C ALA A 203 20.22 10.55 23.15
N MET A 204 21.20 10.55 22.23
CA MET A 204 22.45 11.30 22.40
C MET A 204 22.22 12.82 22.34
N ALA A 205 21.35 13.31 21.46
CA ALA A 205 20.97 14.71 21.41
C ALA A 205 20.25 15.14 22.70
N GLY A 206 19.37 14.29 23.24
CA GLY A 206 18.72 14.50 24.54
C GLY A 206 19.71 14.59 25.70
N LEU A 207 20.68 13.66 25.77
CA LEU A 207 21.73 13.66 26.80
C LEU A 207 22.63 14.90 26.69
N MET A 208 23.02 15.29 25.48
CA MET A 208 23.83 16.50 25.25
C MET A 208 23.09 17.78 25.66
N GLY A 209 21.77 17.86 25.39
CA GLY A 209 20.93 18.95 25.85
C GLY A 209 20.87 19.07 27.38
N ILE A 210 20.74 17.94 28.08
CA ILE A 210 20.73 17.88 29.55
C ILE A 210 22.09 18.30 30.13
N VAL A 211 23.20 17.79 29.59
CA VAL A 211 24.56 18.15 30.02
C VAL A 211 24.82 19.65 29.82
N GLY A 212 24.46 20.20 28.65
CA GLY A 212 24.57 21.63 28.37
C GLY A 212 23.79 22.49 29.37
N PHE A 213 22.56 22.09 29.70
CA PHE A 213 21.74 22.79 30.69
C PHE A 213 22.33 22.74 32.11
N ILE A 214 22.91 21.61 32.52
CA ILE A 214 23.59 21.47 33.82
C ILE A 214 24.81 22.40 33.90
N VAL A 215 25.64 22.45 32.86
CA VAL A 215 26.84 23.31 32.82
C VAL A 215 26.47 24.80 32.89
N ILE A 216 25.45 25.23 32.15
CA ILE A 216 24.96 26.62 32.18
C ILE A 216 24.43 26.99 33.57
N ARG A 217 23.69 26.08 34.22
CA ARG A 217 23.21 26.31 35.59
C ARG A 217 24.35 26.44 36.60
N ARG A 218 25.39 25.62 36.50
CA ARG A 218 26.54 25.71 37.42
C ARG A 218 27.32 27.02 37.23
N ARG A 219 27.45 27.52 36.01
CA ARG A 219 28.09 28.83 35.73
C ARG A 219 27.32 30.02 36.32
N LYS A 220 25.99 29.96 36.39
CA LYS A 220 25.16 31.02 36.99
C LYS A 220 25.16 31.04 38.52
N VAL A 221 25.61 29.96 39.19
CA VAL A 221 25.70 29.88 40.65
C VAL A 221 27.08 30.31 41.18
N ALA A 222 28.09 30.33 40.31
CA ALA A 222 29.46 30.71 40.63
C ALA A 222 29.80 32.17 40.26
N ALA A 223 28.81 32.96 39.85
CA ALA A 223 28.91 34.37 39.50
C ALA A 223 28.03 35.22 40.43
#